data_AF-A0A6H1K2X1-F1
#
_entry.id   AF-A0A6H1K2X1-F1
#
_cell.length_a   1.000
_cell.length_b   1.000
_cell.length_c   1.000
_cell.angle_alpha   90.00
_cell.angle_beta   90.00
_cell.angle_gamma   90.00
#
_symmetry.space_group_name_H-M   'P 1'
#
loop_
_entity.id
_entity.type
_entity.pdbx_description
1 polymer ?
#
loop_
_entity_poly.entity_id
_entity_poly.type
_entity_poly.pdbx_seq_one_letter_code
_entity_poly.pdbx_strand_id
1 'polypeptide(L)'
;MGYANLRELQTALTTASDLASAMQSAPTRRDADQLVAVLRQALTAAGSLGAETGPTGCALHPHGAVDPLYGDPEDPLPPGYGKCLLCNDRRRRADAHPPHARPYARPHPRWRRRLSA
;
A
#
# COMPACT_ATOMS: atom_id res chain seq x y z
N MET A 1 -13.42 -15.01 -7.52
CA MET A 1 -14.47 -14.47 -8.42
C MET A 1 -13.95 -13.36 -9.36
N GLY A 2 -12.63 -13.11 -9.43
CA GLY A 2 -12.08 -11.94 -10.14
C GLY A 2 -12.19 -11.91 -11.67
N TYR A 3 -12.26 -13.06 -12.36
CA TYR A 3 -12.25 -13.07 -13.83
C TYR A 3 -13.57 -12.55 -14.45
N ALA A 4 -14.70 -12.79 -13.78
CA ALA A 4 -15.99 -12.22 -14.17
C ALA A 4 -16.00 -10.70 -13.96
N ASN A 5 -15.54 -10.23 -12.80
CA ASN A 5 -15.43 -8.81 -12.47
C ASN A 5 -14.48 -8.07 -13.42
N LEU A 6 -13.39 -8.72 -13.86
CA LEU A 6 -12.43 -8.15 -14.80
C LEU A 6 -13.02 -8.00 -16.20
N ARG A 7 -13.78 -9.00 -16.67
CA ARG A 7 -14.51 -8.89 -17.94
C ARG A 7 -15.58 -7.80 -17.87
N GLU A 8 -16.34 -7.74 -16.77
CA GLU A 8 -17.35 -6.71 -16.57
C GLU A 8 -16.74 -5.30 -16.57
N LEU A 9 -15.60 -5.11 -15.89
CA LEU A 9 -14.85 -3.86 -15.91
C LEU A 9 -14.43 -3.48 -17.34
N GLN A 10 -13.87 -4.44 -18.10
CA GLN A 10 -13.45 -4.20 -19.48
C GLN A 10 -14.64 -3.78 -20.37
N THR A 11 -15.76 -4.49 -20.27
CA THR A 11 -16.97 -4.15 -21.03
C THR A 11 -17.47 -2.75 -20.69
N ALA A 12 -17.58 -2.41 -19.40
CA ALA A 12 -18.05 -1.09 -18.98
C ALA A 12 -17.14 0.04 -19.47
N LEU A 13 -15.81 -0.15 -19.45
CA LEU A 13 -14.86 0.84 -19.96
C LEU A 13 -14.95 1.04 -21.47
N THR A 14 -15.09 -0.05 -22.25
CA THR A 14 -15.30 0.05 -23.70
C THR A 14 -16.57 0.83 -24.01
N THR A 15 -17.69 0.50 -23.34
CA THR A 15 -18.96 1.21 -23.54
C THR A 15 -18.86 2.69 -23.15
N ALA A 16 -18.16 3.03 -22.07
CA ALA A 16 -17.95 4.43 -21.67
C ALA A 16 -17.13 5.20 -22.73
N SER A 17 -16.10 4.56 -23.31
CA SER A 17 -15.29 5.14 -24.39
C SER A 17 -16.11 5.42 -25.66
N ASP A 18 -16.98 4.48 -26.04
CA ASP A 18 -17.85 4.64 -27.21
C ASP A 18 -18.86 5.77 -27.01
N LEU A 19 -19.47 5.86 -25.82
CA LEU A 19 -20.40 6.95 -25.46
C LEU A 19 -19.70 8.31 -25.48
N ALA A 20 -18.52 8.41 -24.87
CA ALA A 20 -17.75 9.65 -24.86
C ALA A 20 -17.35 10.09 -26.29
N SER A 21 -17.05 9.14 -27.17
CA SER A 21 -16.71 9.42 -28.57
C SER A 21 -17.92 9.91 -29.36
N ALA A 22 -19.11 9.36 -29.11
CA ALA A 22 -20.35 9.81 -29.75
C ALA A 22 -20.80 11.21 -29.32
N MET A 23 -20.37 11.68 -28.14
CA MET A 23 -20.77 12.97 -27.55
C MET A 23 -20.04 14.20 -28.12
N GLN A 24 -19.07 14.04 -29.03
CA GLN A 24 -18.16 15.10 -29.47
C GLN A 24 -18.84 16.31 -30.17
N SER A 25 -20.06 16.16 -30.67
CA SER A 25 -20.70 17.19 -31.52
C SER A 25 -21.83 17.98 -30.85
N ALA A 26 -22.49 17.44 -29.82
CA ALA A 26 -23.47 18.12 -28.96
C ALA A 26 -24.02 17.14 -27.91
N PRO A 27 -23.41 16.99 -26.73
CA PRO A 27 -23.90 16.04 -25.73
C PRO A 27 -25.25 16.48 -25.16
N THR A 28 -26.23 15.58 -25.15
CA THR A 28 -27.47 15.81 -24.41
C THR A 28 -27.31 15.46 -22.94
N ARG A 29 -28.21 15.96 -22.10
CA ARG A 29 -28.27 15.58 -20.68
C ARG A 29 -28.43 14.06 -20.52
N ARG A 30 -29.20 13.44 -21.41
CA ARG A 30 -29.43 11.98 -21.42
C ARG A 30 -28.13 11.22 -21.70
N ASP A 31 -27.31 11.70 -22.64
CA ASP A 31 -26.04 11.08 -22.97
C ASP A 31 -25.07 11.16 -21.78
N ALA A 32 -25.04 12.30 -21.10
CA ALA A 32 -24.24 12.47 -19.89
C ALA A 32 -24.70 11.54 -18.75
N ASP A 33 -26.02 11.42 -18.52
CA ASP A 33 -26.57 10.53 -17.50
C ASP A 33 -26.23 9.05 -17.79
N GLN A 34 -26.29 8.65 -19.06
CA GLN A 34 -25.93 7.30 -19.50
C GLN A 34 -24.43 7.02 -19.30
N LEU A 35 -23.56 7.97 -19.65
CA LEU A 35 -22.12 7.85 -19.39
C LEU A 35 -21.82 7.71 -17.90
N VAL A 36 -22.46 8.51 -17.04
CA VAL A 36 -22.30 8.42 -15.58
C VAL A 36 -22.74 7.07 -15.05
N ALA A 37 -23.84 6.51 -15.55
CA ALA A 37 -24.31 5.19 -15.14
C ALA A 37 -23.28 4.09 -15.45
N VAL A 38 -22.72 4.10 -16.66
CA VAL A 38 -21.70 3.12 -17.08
C VAL A 38 -20.41 3.28 -16.27
N LEU A 39 -19.98 4.52 -16.01
CA LEU A 39 -18.80 4.78 -15.18
C LEU A 39 -18.98 4.31 -13.73
N ARG A 40 -20.18 4.44 -13.15
CA ARG A 40 -20.50 3.90 -11.82
C ARG A 40 -20.46 2.37 -11.80
N GLN A 41 -20.91 1.73 -12.87
CA GLN A 41 -20.78 0.28 -13.02
C GLN A 41 -19.31 -0.14 -13.09
N ALA A 42 -18.50 0.53 -13.91
CA ALA A 42 -17.06 0.28 -13.98
C ALA A 42 -16.37 0.45 -12.62
N LEU A 43 -16.71 1.51 -11.87
CA LEU A 43 -16.19 1.73 -10.51
C LEU A 43 -16.55 0.57 -9.55
N THR A 44 -17.79 0.09 -9.62
CA THR A 44 -18.27 -1.01 -8.77
C THR A 44 -17.53 -2.31 -9.10
N ALA A 45 -17.36 -2.62 -10.39
CA ALA A 45 -16.60 -3.78 -10.85
C ALA A 45 -15.11 -3.69 -10.48
N ALA A 46 -14.50 -2.51 -10.56
CA ALA A 46 -13.11 -2.31 -10.12
C ALA A 46 -12.96 -2.49 -8.60
N GLY A 47 -13.90 -1.99 -7.81
CA GLY A 47 -13.90 -2.14 -6.35
C GLY A 47 -14.00 -3.60 -5.90
N SER A 48 -14.75 -4.43 -6.63
CA SER A 48 -14.89 -5.86 -6.33
C SER A 48 -13.63 -6.68 -6.67
N LEU A 49 -12.71 -6.16 -7.49
CA LEU A 49 -11.40 -6.80 -7.73
C LEU A 49 -10.50 -6.73 -6.50
N GLY A 50 -10.62 -5.67 -5.69
CA GLY A 50 -9.82 -5.47 -4.47
C GLY A 50 -10.39 -6.10 -3.20
N ALA A 51 -11.59 -6.69 -3.26
CA ALA A 51 -12.26 -7.28 -2.11
C ALA A 51 -11.62 -8.61 -1.65
N GLU A 52 -10.85 -9.28 -2.51
CA GLU A 52 -10.04 -10.43 -2.11
C GLU A 52 -8.75 -9.92 -1.45
N THR A 53 -8.85 -9.45 -0.19
CA THR A 53 -7.64 -9.27 0.62
C THR A 53 -7.05 -10.66 0.82
N GLY A 54 -5.91 -10.94 0.20
CA GLY A 54 -5.26 -12.25 0.29
C GLY A 54 -4.93 -12.65 1.74
N PRO A 55 -4.29 -13.80 1.97
CA PRO A 55 -4.16 -14.40 3.30
C PRO A 55 -3.60 -13.48 4.40
N THR A 56 -2.84 -12.44 4.04
CA THR A 56 -2.28 -11.46 4.97
C THR A 56 -3.22 -10.32 5.35
N GLY A 57 -4.34 -10.13 4.62
CA GLY A 57 -5.21 -8.96 4.80
C GLY A 57 -4.55 -7.61 4.47
N CYS A 58 -3.33 -7.59 3.91
CA CYS A 58 -2.56 -6.37 3.69
C CYS A 58 -2.80 -5.82 2.28
N ALA A 59 -3.11 -4.52 2.17
CA ALA A 59 -3.28 -3.84 0.88
C ALA A 59 -2.00 -3.79 0.04
N LEU A 60 -0.82 -3.74 0.69
CA LEU A 60 0.47 -3.68 0.01
C LEU A 60 0.99 -5.07 -0.39
N HIS A 61 0.70 -6.10 0.42
CA HIS A 61 1.20 -7.46 0.23
C HIS A 61 0.10 -8.50 0.44
N PRO A 62 -0.96 -8.50 -0.38
CA PRO A 62 -2.13 -9.36 -0.18
C PRO A 62 -1.75 -10.85 -0.15
N HIS A 63 -0.79 -11.26 -0.97
CA HIS A 63 -0.24 -12.63 -1.01
C HIS A 63 1.15 -12.76 -0.39
N GLY A 64 1.54 -11.83 0.49
CA GLY A 64 2.79 -11.94 1.24
C GLY A 64 2.78 -13.12 2.22
N ALA A 65 3.93 -13.40 2.84
CA ALA A 65 3.99 -14.36 3.93
C ALA A 65 3.18 -13.86 5.14
N VAL A 66 2.43 -14.79 5.78
CA VAL A 66 1.75 -14.54 7.05
C VAL A 66 2.78 -14.63 8.18
N ASP A 67 2.76 -13.67 9.12
CA ASP A 67 3.65 -13.67 10.28
C ASP A 67 3.28 -14.84 11.22
N PRO A 68 4.22 -15.76 11.51
CA PRO A 68 3.96 -16.91 12.37
C PRO A 68 3.49 -16.55 13.79
N LEU A 69 3.87 -15.37 14.29
CA LEU A 69 3.48 -14.89 15.63
C LEU A 69 2.03 -14.36 15.65
N TYR A 70 1.38 -14.23 14.48
CA TYR A 70 0.00 -13.77 14.44
C TYR A 70 -0.95 -14.84 14.98
N GLY A 71 -1.51 -14.58 16.16
CA GLY A 71 -2.40 -15.51 16.86
C GLY A 71 -1.66 -16.56 17.69
N ASP A 72 -0.34 -16.43 17.84
CA ASP A 72 0.43 -17.22 18.80
C ASP A 72 0.09 -16.75 20.23
N PRO A 73 -0.42 -17.62 21.12
CA PRO A 73 -0.75 -17.26 22.49
C PRO A 73 0.49 -17.12 23.41
N GLU A 74 1.59 -17.79 23.09
CA GLU A 74 2.81 -17.80 23.91
C GLU A 74 3.74 -16.62 23.56
N ASP A 75 3.76 -16.21 22.29
CA ASP A 75 4.50 -15.02 21.82
C ASP A 75 3.64 -14.15 20.87
N PRO A 76 2.62 -13.44 21.41
CA PRO A 76 1.70 -12.68 20.60
C PRO A 76 2.37 -11.45 20.00
N LEU A 77 1.96 -11.12 18.77
CA LEU A 77 2.39 -9.88 18.12
C LEU A 77 2.04 -8.63 18.95
N PRO A 78 2.94 -7.62 19.00
CA PRO A 78 2.64 -6.36 19.67
C PRO A 78 1.43 -5.63 19.08
N PRO A 79 0.77 -4.75 19.85
CA PRO A 79 -0.34 -3.96 19.34
C PRO A 79 0.01 -3.18 18.07
N GLY A 80 -0.90 -3.21 17.09
CA GLY A 80 -0.74 -2.54 15.79
C GLY A 80 0.01 -3.36 14.74
N TYR A 81 0.61 -4.50 15.10
CA TYR A 81 1.13 -5.47 14.12
C TYR A 81 -0.02 -6.29 13.52
N GLY A 82 0.12 -6.64 12.25
CA GLY A 82 -0.91 -7.38 11.50
C GLY A 82 -0.44 -8.76 11.10
N LYS A 83 -1.19 -9.41 10.20
CA LYS A 83 -0.81 -10.72 9.66
C LYS A 83 0.36 -10.67 8.68
N CYS A 84 0.71 -9.52 8.12
CA CYS A 84 1.69 -9.44 7.04
C CYS A 84 3.13 -9.40 7.58
N LEU A 85 3.89 -10.48 7.37
CA LEU A 85 5.29 -10.60 7.80
C LEU A 85 6.16 -9.47 7.23
N LEU A 86 6.00 -9.12 5.95
CA LEU A 86 6.80 -8.08 5.29
C LEU A 86 6.60 -6.69 5.92
N CYS A 87 5.36 -6.34 6.26
CA CYS A 87 5.06 -5.07 6.92
C CYS A 87 5.56 -5.06 8.37
N ASN A 88 5.38 -6.19 9.07
CA ASN A 88 5.86 -6.36 10.43
C ASN A 88 7.40 -6.26 10.49
N ASP A 89 8.12 -6.93 9.59
CA ASP A 89 9.58 -6.88 9.48
C ASP A 89 10.09 -5.48 9.20
N ARG A 90 9.42 -4.74 8.30
CA ARG A 90 9.76 -3.34 8.05
C ARG A 90 9.65 -2.51 9.33
N ARG A 91 8.61 -2.73 10.14
CA ARG A 91 8.45 -2.04 11.43
C ARG A 91 9.51 -2.47 12.45
N ARG A 92 9.76 -3.78 12.61
CA ARG A 92 10.84 -4.31 13.47
C ARG A 92 12.19 -3.65 13.16
N ARG A 93 12.51 -3.48 11.88
CA ARG A 93 13.76 -2.81 11.44
C ARG A 93 13.78 -1.31 11.77
N ALA A 94 12.63 -0.63 11.65
CA ALA A 94 12.52 0.79 12.02
C ALA A 94 12.71 0.98 13.53
N ASP A 95 12.12 0.10 14.35
CA ASP A 95 12.22 0.16 15.81
C ASP A 95 13.62 -0.26 16.32
N ALA A 96 14.26 -1.22 15.64
CA ALA A 96 15.61 -1.69 15.95
C ALA A 96 16.72 -0.70 15.55
N HIS A 97 16.39 0.41 14.89
CA HIS A 97 17.33 1.48 14.61
C HIS A 97 17.03 2.69 15.51
N PRO A 98 17.50 2.69 16.77
CA PRO A 98 17.54 3.92 17.54
C PRO A 98 18.28 4.99 16.72
N PRO A 99 17.87 6.27 16.76
CA PRO A 99 18.71 7.33 16.25
C PRO A 99 20.05 7.17 16.94
N HIS A 100 21.07 6.87 16.15
CA HIS A 100 22.41 6.56 16.60
C HIS A 100 22.80 7.62 17.63
N ALA A 101 22.93 7.21 18.88
CA ALA A 101 23.63 8.00 19.87
C ALA A 101 25.03 8.18 19.29
N ARG A 102 25.30 9.37 18.74
CA ARG A 102 26.62 9.75 18.24
C ARG A 102 27.61 9.37 19.34
N PRO A 103 28.64 8.53 19.07
CA PRO A 103 29.67 8.32 20.07
C PRO A 103 30.30 9.68 20.32
N TYR A 104 30.10 10.23 21.52
CA TYR A 104 30.74 11.46 21.94
C TYR A 104 32.22 11.33 21.65
N ALA A 105 32.73 12.19 20.77
CA ALA A 105 34.14 12.26 20.45
C ALA A 105 34.92 12.43 21.76
N ARG A 106 35.68 11.40 22.16
CA ARG A 106 36.59 11.49 23.31
C ARG A 106 37.58 12.63 23.04
N PRO A 107 37.70 13.65 23.92
CA PRO A 107 38.74 14.64 23.77
C PRO A 107 40.09 13.96 23.96
N HIS A 108 40.92 13.94 22.91
CA HIS A 108 42.30 13.51 23.04
C HIS A 108 43.06 14.52 23.92
N PRO A 109 43.79 14.08 24.97
CA PRO A 109 44.62 14.99 25.74
C PRO A 109 45.78 15.46 24.86
N ARG A 110 45.80 16.76 24.54
CA ARG A 110 46.93 17.43 23.90
C ARG A 110 48.12 17.41 24.85
N TRP A 111 49.05 16.48 24.63
CA TRP A 111 50.35 16.52 25.28
C TRP A 111 51.11 17.76 24.81
N ARG A 112 51.13 18.79 25.65
CA ARG A 112 52.03 19.94 25.53
C ARG A 112 53.47 19.42 25.68
N ARG A 113 54.24 19.36 24.58
CA ARG A 113 55.70 19.42 24.69
C ARG A 113 56.10 20.88 24.80
N ARG A 114 56.62 21.23 25.99
CA ARG A 114 57.32 22.48 26.25
C ARG A 114 58.65 22.49 25.50
N LEU A 115 59.02 23.67 25.04
CA LEU A 115 60.34 24.08 24.59
C LEU A 115 61.39 23.92 25.72
N SER A 116 62.65 23.78 25.29
CA SER A 116 63.95 24.05 25.95
C SER A 116 64.93 22.94 25.56
N ALA A 117 66.16 23.19 25.08
CA ALA A 117 66.99 24.38 24.99
C ALA A 117 67.93 24.23 23.77
#